data_AF-A0A644TYX9-F1
#
_entry.id   AF-A0A644TYX9-F1
#
_cell.length_a   1.000
_cell.length_b   1.000
_cell.length_c   1.000
_cell.angle_alpha   90.00
_cell.angle_beta   90.00
_cell.angle_gamma   90.00
#
_symmetry.space_group_name_H-M   'P 1'
#
loop_
_entity.id
_entity.type
_entity.pdbx_description
1 polymer ?
#
loop_
_entity_poly.entity_id
_entity_poly.type
_entity_poly.pdbx_seq_one_letter_code
_entity_poly.pdbx_strand_id
1 'polypeptide(L)'
;MQIDNPFEQIADRLSRIEYAIIQLKENALKMQTFPELHTVESLGKLLNLSIPTIYGLTHRNAIPHIKKGKRLYFRHSEIMEWLENDRLNK
;
A
#
# COMPACT_ATOMS: atom_id res chain seq x y z
N MET A 1 22.29 -7.03 -49.61
CA MET A 1 21.60 -7.78 -48.53
C MET A 1 21.97 -7.11 -47.23
N GLN A 2 20.98 -6.57 -46.51
CA GLN A 2 21.21 -5.94 -45.22
C GLN A 2 21.49 -7.07 -44.22
N ILE A 3 22.70 -7.09 -43.67
CA ILE A 3 23.08 -8.05 -42.64
C ILE A 3 22.48 -7.51 -41.35
N ASP A 4 21.35 -8.06 -40.92
CA ASP A 4 20.78 -7.74 -39.63
C ASP A 4 21.81 -8.07 -38.55
N ASN A 5 22.32 -7.03 -37.88
CA ASN A 5 23.35 -7.19 -36.87
C ASN A 5 22.73 -7.85 -35.62
N PRO A 6 23.14 -9.07 -35.26
CA PRO A 6 22.56 -9.75 -34.11
C PRO A 6 22.79 -8.98 -32.79
N PHE A 7 23.83 -8.15 -32.71
CA PHE A 7 24.07 -7.30 -31.55
C PHE A 7 23.09 -6.13 -31.44
N GLU A 8 22.61 -5.61 -32.58
CA GLU A 8 21.59 -4.54 -32.61
C GLU A 8 20.24 -5.06 -32.12
N GLN A 9 19.88 -6.28 -32.51
CA GLN A 9 18.68 -6.96 -31.99
C GLN A 9 18.75 -7.19 -30.47
N ILE A 10 19.93 -7.52 -29.94
CA ILE A 10 20.14 -7.67 -28.50
C ILE A 10 20.02 -6.31 -27.80
N ALA A 11 20.64 -5.26 -28.34
CA ALA A 11 20.59 -3.91 -27.78
C ALA A 11 19.15 -3.35 -27.72
N ASP A 12 18.37 -3.59 -28.77
CA ASP A 12 16.95 -3.23 -28.82
C ASP A 12 16.13 -3.97 -27.77
N ARG A 13 16.39 -5.27 -27.59
CA ARG A 13 15.72 -6.06 -26.56
C ARG A 13 16.08 -5.58 -25.15
N LEU A 14 17.35 -5.24 -24.91
CA LEU A 14 17.80 -4.69 -23.63
C LEU A 14 17.12 -3.35 -23.31
N SER A 15 17.06 -2.44 -24.28
CA SER A 15 16.38 -1.15 -24.14
C SER A 15 14.89 -1.31 -23.81
N ARG A 16 14.23 -2.26 -24.46
CA ARG A 16 12.82 -2.58 -24.18
C ARG A 16 12.61 -3.15 -22.77
N ILE A 17 13.52 -4.01 -22.31
CA ILE A 17 13.47 -4.57 -20.95
C ILE A 17 13.69 -3.47 -19.91
N GLU A 18 14.68 -2.60 -20.11
CA GLU A 18 14.95 -1.49 -19.21
C GLU A 18 13.74 -0.55 -19.09
N TYR A 19 13.14 -0.19 -20.23
CA TYR A 19 11.91 0.59 -20.25
C TYR A 19 10.76 -0.11 -19.51
N ALA A 20 10.55 -1.40 -19.75
CA ALA A 20 9.52 -2.17 -19.04
C ALA A 20 9.74 -2.21 -17.52
N ILE A 21 10.99 -2.34 -17.07
CA ILE A 21 11.34 -2.31 -15.64
C ILE A 21 11.03 -0.95 -15.02
N ILE A 22 11.36 0.15 -15.70
CA ILE A 22 11.05 1.50 -15.23
C ILE A 22 9.53 1.67 -15.08
N GLN A 23 8.75 1.28 -16.09
CA GLN A 23 7.29 1.37 -16.06
C GLN A 23 6.67 0.50 -14.94
N LEU A 24 7.19 -0.70 -14.70
CA LEU A 24 6.74 -1.55 -13.60
C LEU A 24 7.00 -0.91 -12.23
N LYS A 25 8.18 -0.30 -12.04
CA LYS A 25 8.49 0.42 -10.80
C LYS A 25 7.57 1.62 -10.58
N GLU A 26 7.36 2.43 -11.62
CA GLU A 26 6.46 3.58 -11.54
C GLU A 26 5.02 3.17 -11.20
N ASN A 27 4.53 2.07 -11.79
CA ASN A 27 3.21 1.53 -11.48
C ASN A 27 3.12 0.98 -10.06
N ALA A 28 4.15 0.27 -9.58
CA ALA A 28 4.21 -0.21 -8.21
C ALA A 28 4.22 0.93 -7.16
N LEU A 29 4.83 2.08 -7.49
CA LEU A 29 4.80 3.27 -6.66
C LEU A 29 3.42 3.96 -6.67
N LYS A 30 2.76 4.01 -7.83
CA LYS A 30 1.39 4.55 -7.95
C LYS A 30 0.35 3.71 -7.21
N MET A 31 0.52 2.40 -7.14
CA MET A 31 -0.39 1.52 -6.37
C MET A 31 -0.24 1.66 -4.85
N GLN A 32 0.82 2.31 -4.35
CA GLN A 32 1.09 2.48 -2.93
C GLN A 32 0.72 3.87 -2.38
N THR A 33 0.00 4.70 -3.13
CA THR A 33 -0.49 6.00 -2.62
C THR A 33 -1.73 5.82 -1.73
N PHE A 34 -1.67 4.93 -0.73
CA PHE A 34 -2.57 5.07 0.40
C PHE A 34 -2.03 6.20 1.27
N PRO A 35 -2.88 7.08 1.80
CA PRO A 35 -2.42 8.06 2.76
C PRO A 35 -1.75 7.32 3.91
N GLU A 36 -0.50 7.69 4.21
CA GLU A 36 0.30 7.07 5.27
C GLU A 36 -0.47 7.02 6.61
N LEU A 37 -1.37 7.99 6.80
CA LEU A 37 -2.29 8.10 7.91
C LEU A 37 -3.75 8.13 7.45
N HIS A 38 -4.56 7.25 8.01
CA HIS A 38 -6.01 7.28 7.91
C HIS A 38 -6.63 8.08 9.07
N THR A 39 -7.71 8.80 8.79
CA THR A 39 -8.66 9.27 9.80
C THR A 39 -9.65 8.17 10.15
N VAL A 40 -10.45 8.35 11.22
CA VAL A 40 -11.51 7.40 11.60
C VAL A 40 -12.46 7.10 10.43
N GLU A 41 -12.81 8.12 9.64
CA GLU A 41 -13.71 7.98 8.48
C GLU A 41 -13.06 7.21 7.33
N SER A 42 -11.80 7.52 7.00
CA SER A 42 -11.06 6.82 5.95
C SER A 42 -10.80 5.36 6.33
N LEU A 43 -10.47 5.11 7.60
CA LEU A 43 -10.28 3.76 8.13
C LEU A 43 -11.59 2.96 8.11
N GLY A 44 -12.73 3.59 8.42
CA GLY A 44 -14.04 2.96 8.32
C GLY A 44 -14.35 2.45 6.92
N LYS A 45 -13.99 3.23 5.90
CA LYS A 45 -14.11 2.81 4.50
C LYS A 45 -13.14 1.68 4.16
N LEU A 46 -11.90 1.74 4.65
CA LEU A 46 -10.87 0.73 4.40
C LEU A 46 -11.26 -0.64 4.98
N LEU A 47 -11.66 -0.67 6.25
CA LEU A 47 -12.00 -1.91 6.97
C LEU A 47 -13.46 -2.34 6.79
N ASN A 48 -14.26 -1.54 6.08
CA ASN A 48 -15.70 -1.69 5.97
C ASN A 48 -16.40 -1.78 7.34
N LEU A 49 -15.95 -0.95 8.30
CA LEU A 49 -16.46 -0.85 9.67
C LEU A 49 -17.18 0.48 9.90
N SER A 50 -18.18 0.46 10.78
CA SER A 50 -18.84 1.70 11.20
C SER A 50 -17.93 2.53 12.11
N ILE A 51 -18.09 3.86 12.06
CA ILE A 51 -17.35 4.81 12.91
C ILE A 51 -17.49 4.46 14.42
N PRO A 52 -18.69 4.14 14.95
CA PRO A 52 -18.83 3.71 16.35
C PRO A 52 -18.02 2.45 16.67
N THR A 53 -17.96 1.49 15.76
CA THR A 53 -17.15 0.27 15.96
C THR A 53 -15.68 0.61 16.08
N ILE A 54 -15.16 1.51 15.23
CA ILE A 54 -13.77 1.96 15.32
C ILE A 54 -13.51 2.65 16.67
N TYR A 55 -14.41 3.52 17.14
CA TYR A 55 -14.27 4.11 18.48
C TYR A 55 -14.31 3.06 19.60
N GLY A 56 -15.12 2.01 19.45
CA GLY A 56 -15.12 0.89 20.39
C GLY A 56 -13.79 0.13 20.40
N LEU A 57 -13.18 -0.09 19.23
CA LEU A 57 -11.88 -0.73 19.11
C LEU A 57 -10.77 0.13 19.73
N THR A 58 -10.77 1.44 19.48
CA THR A 58 -9.76 2.34 20.06
C THR A 58 -9.93 2.50 21.56
N HIS A 59 -11.17 2.57 22.06
CA HIS A 59 -11.44 2.62 23.50
C HIS A 59 -10.94 1.38 24.25
N ARG A 60 -11.04 0.20 23.62
CA ARG A 60 -10.52 -1.06 24.17
C ARG A 60 -9.02 -1.29 23.91
N ASN A 61 -8.32 -0.34 23.27
CA ASN A 61 -6.95 -0.50 22.79
C ASN A 61 -6.75 -1.75 21.91
N ALA A 62 -7.81 -2.18 21.21
CA ALA A 62 -7.80 -3.39 20.38
C ALA A 62 -7.27 -3.12 18.96
N ILE A 63 -7.14 -1.85 18.56
CA ILE A 63 -6.61 -1.42 17.27
C ILE A 63 -5.49 -0.38 17.48
N PRO A 64 -4.36 -0.49 16.75
CA PRO A 64 -3.28 0.51 16.79
C PRO A 64 -3.79 1.89 16.40
N HIS A 65 -3.49 2.91 17.20
CA HIS A 65 -3.95 4.27 16.92
C HIS A 65 -3.00 5.33 17.49
N ILE A 66 -3.02 6.50 16.87
CA ILE A 66 -2.27 7.69 17.29
C ILE A 66 -3.27 8.77 17.67
N LYS A 67 -3.19 9.25 18.91
CA LYS A 67 -4.01 10.37 19.38
C LYS A 67 -3.23 11.68 19.31
N LYS A 68 -3.76 12.67 18.59
CA LYS A 68 -3.25 14.05 18.55
C LYS A 68 -4.38 15.01 18.91
N GLY A 69 -4.35 15.49 20.15
CA GLY A 69 -5.41 16.32 20.72
C GLY A 69 -6.75 15.57 20.76
N LYS A 70 -7.75 16.11 20.05
CA LYS A 70 -9.11 15.54 19.94
C LYS A 70 -9.29 14.62 18.72
N ARG A 71 -8.23 14.33 17.96
CA ARG A 71 -8.29 13.52 16.72
C ARG A 71 -7.52 12.22 16.86
N LEU A 72 -8.02 11.19 16.17
CA LEU A 72 -7.41 9.88 16.03
C LEU A 72 -6.92 9.68 14.61
N TYR A 73 -5.71 9.14 14.50
CA TYR A 73 -5.04 8.78 13.26
C TYR A 73 -4.57 7.34 13.33
N PHE A 74 -4.46 6.71 12.18
CA PHE A 74 -4.10 5.29 12.07
C PHE A 74 -3.08 5.13 10.95
N ARG A 75 -1.89 4.60 11.26
CA ARG A 75 -0.90 4.32 10.21
C ARG A 75 -1.37 3.15 9.37
N HIS A 76 -1.27 3.28 8.05
CA HIS A 76 -1.68 2.22 7.14
C HIS A 76 -0.93 0.91 7.45
N SER A 77 0.40 0.98 7.60
CA SER A 77 1.25 -0.19 7.89
C SER A 77 0.85 -0.92 9.17
N GLU A 78 0.65 -0.19 10.28
CA GLU A 78 0.28 -0.77 11.58
C GLU A 78 -1.10 -1.44 11.52
N ILE A 79 -2.05 -0.87 10.77
CA ILE A 79 -3.37 -1.47 10.58
C ILE A 79 -3.29 -2.76 9.78
N MET A 80 -2.50 -2.79 8.70
CA MET A 80 -2.34 -3.99 7.88
C MET A 80 -1.64 -5.11 8.66
N GLU A 81 -0.58 -4.78 9.40
CA GLU A 81 0.11 -5.72 10.29
C GLU A 81 -0.83 -6.25 11.40
N TRP A 82 -1.66 -5.39 11.97
CA TRP A 82 -2.68 -5.79 12.94
C TRP A 82 -3.69 -6.79 12.36
N LEU A 83 -4.16 -6.58 11.12
CA LEU A 83 -5.07 -7.50 10.43
C LEU A 83 -4.41 -8.87 10.17
N GLU A 84 -3.14 -8.88 9.78
CA GLU A 84 -2.38 -10.11 9.55
C GLU A 84 -2.19 -10.91 10.84
N ASN A 85 -1.89 -10.22 11.94
CA ASN A 85 -1.75 -10.83 13.26
C ASN A 85 -3.09 -11.38 13.79
N ASP A 86 -4.21 -10.68 13.58
CA ASP A 86 -5.54 -11.17 13.98
C ASP A 86 -5.90 -12.49 13.28
N ARG A 87 -5.48 -12.66 12.01
CA ARG A 87 -5.68 -13.91 11.26
C ARG A 87 -4.88 -15.09 11.82
N LEU A 88 -3.70 -14.86 12.39
CA LEU A 88 -2.82 -15.91 12.93
C LEU A 88 -3.22 -16.36 14.34
N ASN A 89 -3.96 -15.53 15.09
CA ASN A 89 -4.39 -15.81 16.45
C ASN A 89 -5.76 -16.51 16.54
N LYS A 90 -6.28 -17.02 15.42
CA LYS A 90 -7.58 -17.70 15.31
C LYS A 90 -7.41 -19.15 14.91
#